data_AF-A0A7X4DVF8-F1
#
_entry.id   AF-A0A7X4DVF8-F1
#
_cell.length_a   1.000
_cell.length_b   1.000
_cell.length_c   1.000
_cell.angle_alpha   90.00
_cell.angle_beta   90.00
_cell.angle_gamma   90.00
#
_symmetry.space_group_name_H-M   'P 1'
#
loop_
_entity.id
_entity.type
_entity.pdbx_description
1 polymer ?
#
loop_
_entity_poly.entity_id
_entity_poly.type
_entity_poly.pdbx_seq_one_letter_code
_entity_poly.pdbx_strand_id
1 'polypeptide(L)'
;MASDFDFFDPEFQKDVHPHFARMREECPMAKVEEPFDWYAVTREKDVRALLHDWKQWTSELGPGLARSGGGVLVSVDPPEHTFDRRLVNRAFTPASLLAMEPQITELIEEIIDGFVEQGEGDFMELLAVPVPLIVIAWLLGLDPDLLRQMRPRADGV
;
A
#
# COMPACT_ATOMS: atom_id res chain seq x y z
N MET A 1 -9.51 28.19 1.88
CA MET A 1 -8.06 27.93 1.74
C MET A 1 -7.83 26.48 2.14
N ALA A 2 -6.71 25.86 1.77
CA ALA A 2 -6.44 24.44 2.06
C ALA A 2 -6.35 24.06 3.56
N SER A 3 -6.45 25.05 4.46
CA SER A 3 -6.51 24.92 5.91
C SER A 3 -7.69 24.11 6.46
N ASP A 4 -8.71 23.80 5.63
CA ASP A 4 -9.93 23.12 6.07
C ASP A 4 -9.90 21.60 5.85
N PHE A 5 -8.75 21.05 5.43
CA PHE A 5 -8.56 19.61 5.17
C PHE A 5 -7.45 19.05 6.06
N ASP A 6 -7.81 18.64 7.27
CA ASP A 6 -6.92 17.90 8.15
C ASP A 6 -6.95 16.40 7.82
N PHE A 7 -5.88 15.92 7.20
CA PHE A 7 -5.72 14.50 6.84
C PHE A 7 -5.48 13.60 8.05
N PHE A 8 -5.20 14.17 9.23
CA PHE A 8 -4.98 13.43 10.47
C PHE A 8 -6.23 13.43 11.37
N ASP A 9 -7.31 14.13 10.98
CA ASP A 9 -8.58 14.10 11.67
C ASP A 9 -9.17 12.68 11.64
N PRO A 10 -9.48 12.06 12.80
CA PRO A 10 -10.15 10.76 12.85
C PRO A 10 -11.48 10.72 12.06
N GLU A 11 -12.22 11.82 11.98
CA GLU A 11 -13.45 11.90 11.18
C GLU A 11 -13.16 11.91 9.68
N PHE A 12 -12.04 12.50 9.25
CA PHE A 12 -11.55 12.38 7.88
C PHE A 12 -11.23 10.92 7.55
N GLN A 13 -10.55 10.21 8.46
CA GLN A 13 -10.13 8.82 8.26
C GLN A 13 -11.29 7.82 8.24
N LYS A 14 -12.40 8.12 8.93
CA LYS A 14 -13.61 7.28 8.92
C LYS A 14 -14.32 7.29 7.57
N ASP A 15 -14.39 8.45 6.91
CA ASP A 15 -14.98 8.57 5.57
C ASP A 15 -14.23 9.61 4.73
N VAL A 16 -13.23 9.12 4.00
CA VAL A 16 -12.36 9.97 3.16
C VAL A 16 -13.06 10.49 1.90
N HIS A 17 -14.16 9.86 1.47
CA HIS A 17 -14.72 10.09 0.13
C HIS A 17 -15.39 11.47 -0.03
N PRO A 18 -16.25 11.94 0.90
CA PRO A 18 -16.82 13.28 0.84
C PRO A 18 -15.75 14.37 0.89
N HIS A 19 -14.71 14.18 1.69
CA HIS A 19 -13.59 15.11 1.81
C HIS A 19 -12.86 15.25 0.47
N PHE A 20 -12.50 14.13 -0.16
CA PHE A 20 -11.86 14.16 -1.48
C PHE A 20 -12.79 14.70 -2.58
N ALA A 21 -14.11 14.50 -2.48
CA ALA A 21 -15.07 15.12 -3.41
C ALA A 21 -15.05 16.64 -3.32
N ARG A 22 -15.14 17.18 -2.10
CA ARG A 22 -15.05 18.62 -1.83
C ARG A 22 -13.71 19.20 -2.30
N MET A 23 -12.60 18.52 -2.01
CA MET A 23 -11.27 18.94 -2.48
C MET A 23 -11.20 19.04 -4.01
N ARG A 24 -11.70 18.04 -4.74
CA ARG A 24 -11.68 18.06 -6.22
C ARG A 24 -12.45 19.24 -6.80
N GLU A 25 -13.52 19.68 -6.14
CA GLU A 25 -14.36 20.81 -6.56
C GLU A 25 -13.76 22.16 -6.20
N GLU A 26 -13.33 22.33 -4.95
CA GLU A 26 -12.95 23.63 -4.38
C GLU A 26 -11.45 23.92 -4.48
N CYS A 27 -10.59 22.94 -4.20
CA CYS A 27 -9.14 23.12 -4.12
C CYS A 27 -8.40 21.81 -4.49
N PRO A 28 -8.33 21.47 -5.78
CA PRO A 28 -7.82 20.17 -6.23
C PRO A 28 -6.32 19.96 -6.04
N MET A 29 -5.59 21.05 -5.77
CA MET A 29 -4.19 21.08 -5.34
C MET A 29 -4.12 21.93 -4.07
N ALA A 30 -4.27 21.27 -2.93
CA ALA A 30 -4.34 21.90 -1.62
C ALA A 30 -2.95 21.91 -0.97
N LYS A 31 -2.50 23.08 -0.50
CA LYS A 31 -1.28 23.18 0.31
C LYS A 31 -1.60 22.78 1.75
N VAL A 32 -0.89 21.81 2.29
CA VAL A 32 -0.99 21.37 3.68
C VAL A 32 0.26 21.85 4.40
N GLU A 33 0.08 22.59 5.49
CA GLU A 33 1.20 23.27 6.18
C GLU A 33 1.64 22.53 7.45
N GLU A 34 0.79 21.67 8.00
CA GLU A 34 1.03 20.91 9.24
C GLU A 34 0.70 19.42 9.02
N PRO A 35 1.46 18.48 9.58
CA PRO A 35 2.72 18.64 10.33
C PRO A 35 3.95 18.86 9.43
N PHE A 36 3.76 18.90 8.11
CA PHE A 36 4.81 19.14 7.11
C PHE A 36 4.26 20.07 6.03
N ASP A 37 5.15 20.76 5.30
CA ASP A 37 4.79 21.54 4.11
C ASP A 37 4.73 20.62 2.88
N TRP A 38 3.53 20.27 2.42
CA TRP A 38 3.30 19.42 1.25
C TRP A 38 2.03 19.81 0.49
N TYR A 39 1.82 19.20 -0.67
CA TYR A 39 0.64 19.43 -1.50
C TYR A 39 -0.16 18.14 -1.65
N ALA A 40 -1.47 18.22 -1.41
CA ALA A 40 -2.42 17.18 -1.71
C ALA A 40 -3.05 17.42 -3.08
N VAL A 41 -2.92 16.45 -4.00
CA VAL A 41 -3.47 16.52 -5.35
C VAL A 41 -4.53 15.45 -5.52
N THR A 42 -5.75 15.84 -5.91
CA THR A 42 -6.93 14.95 -5.78
C THR A 42 -7.68 14.68 -7.08
N ARG A 43 -7.40 15.42 -8.16
CA ARG A 43 -7.98 15.15 -9.48
C ARG A 43 -7.17 14.10 -10.20
N GLU A 44 -7.86 13.08 -10.72
CA GLU A 44 -7.24 11.94 -11.42
C GLU A 44 -6.25 12.37 -12.51
N LYS A 45 -6.65 13.35 -13.35
CA LYS A 45 -5.79 13.85 -14.43
C LYS A 45 -4.46 14.42 -13.92
N ASP A 46 -4.49 15.10 -12.77
CA ASP A 46 -3.35 15.81 -12.21
C ASP A 46 -2.46 14.80 -11.48
N VAL A 47 -3.04 13.90 -10.68
CA VAL A 47 -2.34 12.76 -10.07
C VAL A 47 -1.64 11.91 -11.12
N ARG A 48 -2.33 11.56 -12.22
CA ARG A 48 -1.73 10.78 -13.31
C ARG A 48 -0.56 11.52 -13.94
N ALA A 49 -0.69 12.81 -14.24
CA ALA A 49 0.39 13.59 -14.82
C ALA A 49 1.63 13.61 -13.93
N LEU A 50 1.45 13.86 -12.63
CA LEU A 50 2.52 13.87 -11.62
C LEU A 50 3.24 12.52 -11.56
N LEU A 51 2.48 11.42 -11.47
CA LEU A 51 3.03 10.05 -11.37
C LEU A 51 3.80 9.60 -12.61
N HIS A 52 3.60 10.23 -13.77
CA HIS A 52 4.34 9.90 -15.00
C HIS A 52 5.57 10.81 -15.24
N ASP A 53 5.68 11.95 -14.57
CA ASP A 53 6.77 12.90 -14.73
C ASP A 53 7.77 12.84 -13.57
N TRP A 54 8.47 11.71 -13.46
CA TRP A 54 9.50 11.49 -12.43
C TRP A 54 10.64 12.51 -12.48
N LYS A 55 10.86 13.17 -13.63
CA LYS A 55 11.91 14.22 -13.75
C LYS A 55 11.56 15.47 -12.97
N GLN A 56 10.27 15.78 -12.89
CA GLN A 56 9.76 16.88 -12.08
C GLN A 56 9.39 16.42 -10.67
N TRP A 57 8.92 15.17 -10.52
CA TRP A 57 8.39 14.59 -9.29
C TRP A 57 9.18 13.34 -8.91
N THR A 58 10.35 13.58 -8.32
CA THR A 58 11.29 12.52 -7.92
C THR A 58 10.74 11.63 -6.80
N SER A 59 11.06 10.34 -6.87
CA SER A 59 10.79 9.38 -5.78
C SER A 59 11.97 9.25 -4.80
N GLU A 60 13.13 9.87 -5.08
CA GLU A 60 14.35 9.75 -4.26
C GLU A 60 14.18 10.27 -2.82
N LEU A 61 13.16 11.10 -2.58
CA LEU A 61 12.80 11.60 -1.25
C LEU A 61 11.96 10.60 -0.44
N GLY A 62 11.60 9.46 -1.01
CA GLY A 62 10.77 8.43 -0.39
C GLY A 62 9.28 8.60 -0.67
N PRO A 63 8.48 7.52 -0.52
CA PRO A 63 7.04 7.54 -0.80
C PRO A 63 6.21 8.15 0.34
N GLY A 64 6.80 8.42 1.50
CA GLY A 64 6.13 8.98 2.67
C GLY A 64 6.23 10.51 2.76
N LEU A 65 5.41 11.10 3.63
CA LEU A 65 5.49 12.53 3.95
C LEU A 65 6.80 12.88 4.68
N ALA A 66 7.26 11.98 5.54
CA ALA A 66 8.61 12.04 6.11
C ALA A 66 9.60 11.59 5.04
N ARG A 67 10.54 12.47 4.69
CA ARG A 67 11.58 12.15 3.70
C ARG A 67 12.44 11.00 4.21
N SER A 68 12.42 9.89 3.49
CA SER A 68 13.21 8.69 3.76
C SER A 68 13.76 8.21 2.42
N GLY A 69 14.97 8.65 2.08
CA GLY A 69 15.54 8.39 0.76
C GLY A 69 16.35 7.09 0.67
N GLY A 70 16.31 6.49 -0.52
CA GLY A 70 17.25 5.47 -0.99
C GLY A 70 17.04 4.03 -0.47
N GLY A 71 17.75 3.10 -1.11
CA GLY A 71 17.93 1.71 -0.63
C GLY A 71 16.83 0.71 -0.99
N VAL A 72 15.70 1.16 -1.53
CA VAL A 72 14.60 0.28 -1.98
C VAL A 72 13.96 0.79 -3.27
N LEU A 73 13.41 -0.13 -4.07
CA LEU A 73 12.88 0.12 -5.42
C LEU A 73 11.89 1.31 -5.50
N VAL A 74 11.09 1.55 -4.46
CA VAL A 74 10.08 2.63 -4.43
C VAL A 74 10.68 4.03 -4.20
N SER A 75 11.97 4.12 -3.88
CA SER A 75 12.64 5.38 -3.48
C SER A 75 13.84 5.73 -4.37
N VAL A 76 13.78 5.30 -5.63
CA VAL A 76 14.81 5.57 -6.66
C VAL A 76 14.12 5.95 -7.97
N ASP A 77 14.78 6.79 -8.77
CA ASP A 77 14.31 7.17 -10.11
C ASP A 77 15.08 6.42 -11.22
N PRO A 78 14.60 6.44 -12.48
CA PRO A 78 15.40 5.97 -13.61
C PRO A 78 16.76 6.70 -13.72
N PRO A 79 17.85 5.99 -14.10
CA PRO A 79 17.87 4.63 -14.64
C PRO A 79 17.95 3.51 -13.58
N GLU A 80 18.27 3.82 -12.32
CA GLU A 80 18.43 2.83 -11.24
C GLU A 80 17.13 2.05 -11.01
N HIS A 81 16.01 2.76 -10.86
CA HIS A 81 14.68 2.14 -10.80
C HIS A 81 14.39 1.20 -11.97
N THR A 82 14.84 1.56 -13.19
CA THR A 82 14.61 0.73 -14.38
C THR A 82 15.42 -0.56 -14.34
N PHE A 83 16.62 -0.50 -13.77
CA PHE A 83 17.46 -1.68 -13.56
C PHE A 83 16.87 -2.60 -12.48
N ASP A 84 16.59 -2.06 -11.30
CA ASP A 84 16.07 -2.82 -10.16
C ASP A 84 14.72 -3.46 -10.48
N ARG A 85 13.81 -2.70 -11.11
CA ARG A 85 12.49 -3.19 -11.52
C ARG A 85 12.59 -4.38 -12.48
N ARG A 86 13.59 -4.41 -13.37
CA ARG A 86 13.79 -5.55 -14.29
C ARG A 86 14.19 -6.83 -13.55
N LEU A 87 14.92 -6.72 -12.45
CA LEU A 87 15.30 -7.87 -11.63
C LEU A 87 14.08 -8.45 -10.91
N VAL A 88 13.26 -7.58 -10.31
CA VAL A 88 12.09 -7.98 -9.51
C VAL A 88 10.92 -8.45 -10.38
N ASN A 89 10.65 -7.81 -11.53
CA ASN A 89 9.49 -8.11 -12.38
C ASN A 89 9.39 -9.58 -12.84
N ARG A 90 10.49 -10.34 -12.83
CA ARG A 90 10.47 -11.77 -13.18
C ARG A 90 9.60 -12.61 -12.24
N ALA A 91 9.47 -12.20 -10.98
CA ALA A 91 8.58 -12.84 -10.01
C ALA A 91 7.10 -12.46 -10.22
N PHE A 92 6.83 -11.34 -10.89
CA PHE A 92 5.49 -10.76 -11.05
C PHE A 92 4.95 -10.87 -12.48
N THR A 93 5.36 -11.90 -13.23
CA THR A 93 4.80 -12.13 -14.58
C THR A 93 3.39 -12.71 -14.48
N PRO A 94 2.51 -12.49 -15.48
CA PRO A 94 1.19 -13.11 -15.47
C PRO A 94 1.23 -14.64 -15.31
N ALA A 95 2.21 -15.31 -15.93
CA ALA A 95 2.39 -16.75 -15.79
C ALA A 95 2.79 -17.15 -14.36
N SER A 96 3.69 -16.39 -13.72
CA SER A 96 4.08 -16.61 -12.32
C SER A 96 2.89 -16.47 -11.38
N LEU A 97 2.06 -15.43 -11.57
CA LEU A 97 0.88 -15.19 -10.75
C LEU A 97 -0.20 -16.27 -10.94
N LEU A 98 -0.48 -16.66 -12.19
CA LEU A 98 -1.45 -17.74 -12.49
C LEU A 98 -1.00 -19.09 -11.92
N ALA A 99 0.31 -19.37 -11.89
CA ALA A 99 0.82 -20.59 -11.29
C ALA A 99 0.58 -20.67 -9.77
N MET A 100 0.39 -19.54 -9.09
CA MET A 100 0.10 -19.48 -7.65
C MET A 100 -1.40 -19.65 -7.33
N GLU A 101 -2.30 -19.43 -8.29
CA GLU A 101 -3.76 -19.45 -8.07
C GLU A 101 -4.26 -20.74 -7.39
N PRO A 102 -3.82 -21.96 -7.76
CA PRO A 102 -4.25 -23.16 -7.08
C PRO A 102 -3.82 -23.20 -5.61
N GLN A 103 -2.58 -22.79 -5.30
CA GLN A 103 -2.05 -22.79 -3.94
C GLN A 103 -2.72 -21.73 -3.06
N ILE A 104 -3.05 -20.57 -3.64
CA ILE A 104 -3.81 -19.52 -2.95
C ILE A 104 -5.24 -19.98 -2.66
N THR A 105 -5.87 -20.68 -3.60
CA THR A 105 -7.21 -21.26 -3.41
C THR A 105 -7.19 -22.28 -2.28
N GLU A 106 -6.25 -23.23 -2.31
CA GLU A 106 -6.10 -24.25 -1.26
C GLU A 106 -5.87 -23.63 0.12
N LEU A 107 -5.01 -22.60 0.22
CA LEU A 107 -4.78 -21.85 1.45
C LEU A 107 -6.06 -21.20 1.99
N ILE A 108 -6.84 -20.57 1.11
CA ILE A 108 -8.09 -19.90 1.51
C ILE A 108 -9.12 -20.94 1.97
N GLU A 109 -9.24 -22.06 1.26
CA GLU A 109 -10.12 -23.16 1.63
C GLU A 109 -9.74 -23.74 3.01
N GLU A 110 -8.45 -24.04 3.24
CA GLU A 110 -7.95 -24.54 4.53
C GLU A 110 -8.25 -23.55 5.68
N ILE A 111 -8.01 -22.26 5.46
CA ILE A 111 -8.31 -21.23 6.45
C ILE A 111 -9.80 -21.17 6.77
N ILE A 112 -10.67 -21.19 5.74
CA ILE A 112 -12.12 -21.14 5.91
C ILE A 112 -12.63 -22.38 6.64
N ASP A 113 -12.21 -23.57 6.23
CA ASP A 113 -12.60 -24.83 6.86
C ASP A 113 -12.22 -24.86 8.36
N GLY A 114 -11.15 -24.16 8.75
CA GLY A 114 -10.71 -24.04 10.14
C GLY A 114 -11.66 -23.24 11.07
N PHE A 115 -12.51 -22.36 10.54
CA PHE A 115 -13.41 -21.54 11.37
C PHE A 115 -14.89 -21.59 10.94
N VAL A 116 -15.21 -22.10 9.76
CA VAL A 116 -16.57 -22.01 9.19
C VAL A 116 -17.64 -22.66 10.07
N GLU A 117 -17.33 -23.78 10.74
CA GLU A 117 -18.27 -24.48 11.62
C GLU A 117 -18.64 -23.68 12.88
N GLN A 118 -17.82 -22.70 13.27
CA GLN A 118 -18.10 -21.84 14.43
C GLN A 118 -19.24 -20.86 14.15
N GLY A 119 -19.50 -20.55 12.87
CA GLY A 119 -20.57 -19.66 12.44
C GLY A 119 -20.36 -18.17 12.74
N GLU A 120 -19.29 -17.82 13.44
CA GLU A 120 -18.89 -16.45 13.79
C GLU A 120 -17.36 -16.31 13.84
N GLY A 121 -16.86 -15.08 13.69
CA GLY A 121 -15.42 -14.78 13.75
C GLY A 121 -15.06 -13.42 13.15
N ASP A 122 -13.87 -12.91 13.46
CA ASP A 122 -13.33 -11.71 12.82
C ASP A 122 -12.66 -12.08 11.50
N PHE A 123 -13.31 -11.71 10.38
CA PHE A 123 -12.79 -11.96 9.04
C PHE A 123 -11.42 -11.33 8.78
N MET A 124 -11.12 -10.18 9.41
CA MET A 124 -9.82 -9.53 9.26
C MET A 124 -8.72 -10.39 9.86
N GLU A 125 -8.91 -10.85 11.09
CA GLU A 125 -7.93 -11.68 11.79
C GLU A 125 -7.81 -13.08 11.18
N LEU A 126 -8.95 -13.68 10.82
CA LEU A 126 -9.02 -15.07 10.38
C LEU A 126 -8.56 -15.27 8.93
N LEU A 127 -8.79 -14.30 8.04
CA LEU A 127 -8.54 -14.47 6.60
C LEU A 127 -7.81 -13.30 5.95
N ALA A 128 -8.31 -12.06 6.10
CA ALA A 128 -7.81 -10.93 5.30
C ALA A 128 -6.36 -10.55 5.63
N VAL A 129 -5.93 -10.71 6.89
CA VAL A 129 -4.55 -10.50 7.32
C VAL A 129 -3.62 -11.68 6.95
N PRO A 130 -3.94 -12.95 7.28
CA PRO A 130 -3.01 -14.05 7.04
C PRO A 130 -2.75 -14.34 5.56
N VAL A 131 -3.77 -14.30 4.70
CA VAL A 131 -3.62 -14.65 3.27
C VAL A 131 -2.53 -13.84 2.55
N PRO A 132 -2.58 -12.49 2.51
CA PRO A 132 -1.55 -11.72 1.81
C PRO A 132 -0.16 -11.87 2.44
N LEU A 133 -0.05 -12.08 3.76
CA LEU A 133 1.23 -12.33 4.43
C LEU A 133 1.84 -13.66 3.98
N ILE A 134 1.05 -14.73 3.92
CA ILE A 134 1.53 -16.04 3.47
C ILE A 134 1.94 -15.97 1.99
N VAL A 135 1.14 -15.32 1.16
CA VAL A 135 1.41 -15.18 -0.28
C VAL A 135 2.69 -14.38 -0.54
N ILE A 136 2.96 -13.29 0.19
CA ILE A 136 4.22 -12.56 0.05
C ILE A 136 5.41 -13.37 0.59
N ALA A 137 5.24 -14.21 1.63
CA ALA A 137 6.29 -15.13 2.07
C ALA A 137 6.70 -16.09 0.95
N TRP A 138 5.72 -16.70 0.27
CA TRP A 138 5.97 -17.59 -0.87
C TRP A 138 6.72 -16.89 -2.00
N LEU A 139 6.31 -15.66 -2.35
CA LEU A 139 7.00 -14.85 -3.37
C LEU A 139 8.45 -14.53 -2.99
N LEU A 140 8.73 -14.36 -1.70
CA LEU A 140 10.08 -14.09 -1.18
C LEU A 140 10.89 -15.37 -0.92
N GLY A 141 10.31 -16.55 -1.11
CA GLY A 141 10.94 -17.83 -0.78
C GLY A 141 11.15 -18.02 0.73
N LEU A 142 10.35 -17.35 1.55
CA LEU A 142 10.40 -17.42 3.00
C LEU A 142 9.40 -18.46 3.53
N ASP A 143 9.71 -19.00 4.70
CA ASP A 143 8.76 -19.77 5.49
C ASP A 143 7.60 -18.87 5.93
N PRO A 144 6.33 -19.20 5.63
CA PRO A 144 5.17 -18.41 6.07
C PRO A 144 5.11 -18.19 7.59
N ASP A 145 5.62 -19.12 8.39
CA ASP A 145 5.64 -18.99 9.84
C ASP A 145 6.64 -17.94 10.34
N LEU A 146 7.62 -17.55 9.50
CA LEU A 146 8.54 -16.45 9.80
C LEU A 146 7.82 -15.11 9.81
N LEU A 147 6.90 -14.86 8.87
CA LEU A 147 6.17 -13.58 8.80
C LEU A 147 5.12 -13.45 9.91
N ARG A 148 4.52 -14.57 10.35
CA ARG A 148 3.65 -14.58 11.55
C ARG A 148 4.39 -14.13 12.81
N GLN A 149 5.67 -14.48 12.93
CA GLN A 149 6.53 -14.08 14.05
C GLN A 149 7.02 -12.63 13.95
N MET A 150 7.10 -12.08 12.73
CA MET A 150 7.46 -10.68 12.47
C MET A 150 6.28 -9.71 12.62
N ARG A 151 5.06 -10.21 12.87
CA ARG A 151 3.91 -9.37 13.23
C ARG A 151 4.30 -8.53 14.46
N PRO A 152 4.24 -7.19 14.39
CA PRO A 152 4.38 -6.36 15.57
C PRO A 152 3.41 -6.89 16.63
N ARG A 153 3.89 -7.13 17.86
CA ARG A 153 2.97 -7.35 18.98
C ARG A 153 2.08 -6.12 19.02
N ALA A 154 0.77 -6.31 19.21
CA ALA A 154 -0.19 -5.22 19.35
C ALA A 154 0.14 -4.28 20.54
N ASP A 155 1.14 -4.64 21.35
CA ASP A 155 1.56 -3.99 22.58
C ASP A 155 2.80 -3.09 22.40
N GLY A 156 2.89 -2.30 21.33
CA GLY A 156 4.08 -1.45 21.17
C GLY A 156 4.11 -0.48 19.99
N VAL A 157 3.20 0.50 19.99
CA VAL A 157 3.48 1.96 20.07
C VAL A 157 2.29 2.60 20.77
#